data_AF-A0A4Q3CBD9-F1
#
_entry.id   AF-A0A4Q3CBD9-F1
#
_cell.length_a   1.000
_cell.length_b   1.000
_cell.length_c   1.000
_cell.angle_alpha   90.00
_cell.angle_beta   90.00
_cell.angle_gamma   90.00
#
_symmetry.space_group_name_H-M   'P 1'
#
loop_
_entity.id
_entity.type
_entity.pdbx_description
1 polymer ?
#
loop_
_entity_poly.entity_id
_entity_poly.type
_entity_poly.pdbx_seq_one_letter_code
_entity_poly.pdbx_strand_id
1 'polypeptide(L)'
;FLLWFYSTTFKKKLLTGNIIIAALTAWVIVVVYFFCGADTKVWQHSNAPFQAKTFFKFMILYAGFAFIVSIIREVVKDLEDMEGDARYHCRTMPIAWGVPSTKVFTAVWLVVCIGSLLVVQLYAWQSGWWMVVAYSVLLIILPLVIILNKLHKAALPADYHLLSSYVKFVMLAGILSMLFFIF
;
A
#
# COMPACT_ATOMS: atom_id res chain seq x y z
N PHE A 1 7.97 33.79 12.19
CA PHE A 1 9.23 33.08 11.89
C PHE A 1 9.01 31.58 11.65
N LEU A 2 8.25 30.88 12.51
CA LEU A 2 7.86 29.46 12.32
C LEU A 2 7.10 29.15 11.01
N LEU A 3 6.23 30.04 10.52
CA LEU A 3 5.54 29.86 9.23
C LEU A 3 6.45 30.06 8.00
N TRP A 4 7.49 30.89 8.12
CA TRP A 4 8.50 31.07 7.08
C TRP A 4 9.50 29.90 7.05
N PHE A 5 9.83 29.35 8.23
CA PHE A 5 10.59 28.10 8.34
C PHE A 5 9.77 26.91 7.80
N TYR A 6 8.47 26.83 8.11
CA TYR A 6 7.57 25.84 7.50
C TYR A 6 7.54 25.97 5.97
N SER A 7 7.38 27.18 5.42
CA SER A 7 7.34 27.42 3.97
C SER A 7 8.67 27.22 3.24
N THR A 8 9.81 27.42 3.91
CA THR A 8 11.14 27.24 3.32
C THR A 8 11.66 25.81 3.47
N THR A 9 11.27 25.08 4.52
CA THR A 9 11.65 23.66 4.73
C THR A 9 10.66 22.68 4.08
N PHE A 10 9.34 22.97 4.02
CA PHE A 10 8.36 22.16 3.26
C PHE A 10 8.42 22.36 1.73
N LYS A 11 9.31 23.22 1.24
CA LYS A 11 9.50 23.51 -0.20
C LYS A 11 10.26 22.42 -0.98
N LYS A 12 10.38 21.20 -0.47
CA LYS A 12 10.83 20.01 -1.22
C LYS A 12 9.65 19.05 -1.40
N LYS A 13 8.82 19.38 -2.39
CA LYS A 13 7.52 18.82 -2.79
C LYS A 13 7.51 17.33 -3.20
N LEU A 14 8.05 16.41 -2.40
CA LEU A 14 8.10 14.99 -2.77
C LEU A 14 7.28 14.07 -1.90
N LEU A 15 7.47 14.14 -0.58
CA LEU A 15 6.75 13.26 0.32
C LEU A 15 5.24 13.59 0.35
N THR A 16 4.89 14.87 0.31
CA THR A 16 3.51 15.33 0.50
C THR A 16 2.60 14.89 -0.64
N GLY A 17 3.09 14.86 -1.89
CA GLY A 17 2.33 14.39 -3.05
C GLY A 17 1.99 12.90 -2.93
N ASN A 18 2.99 12.08 -2.64
CA ASN A 18 2.82 10.62 -2.50
C ASN A 18 1.90 10.28 -1.32
N ILE A 19 2.00 11.03 -0.21
CA ILE A 19 1.10 10.90 0.94
C ILE A 19 -0.33 11.30 0.58
N ILE A 20 -0.55 12.37 -0.19
CA ILE A 20 -1.89 12.79 -0.62
C ILE A 20 -2.53 11.72 -1.54
N ILE A 21 -1.79 11.18 -2.51
CA ILE A 21 -2.28 10.12 -3.40
C ILE A 21 -2.61 8.86 -2.60
N ALA A 22 -1.74 8.47 -1.67
CA ALA A 22 -1.99 7.37 -0.76
C ALA A 22 -3.22 7.62 0.13
N ALA A 23 -3.38 8.83 0.66
CA ALA A 23 -4.55 9.18 1.47
C ALA A 23 -5.84 9.16 0.64
N LEU A 24 -5.82 9.63 -0.60
CA LEU A 24 -6.96 9.58 -1.52
C LEU A 24 -7.34 8.14 -1.87
N THR A 25 -6.37 7.26 -2.16
CA THR A 25 -6.63 5.85 -2.43
C THR A 25 -7.21 5.11 -1.22
N ALA A 26 -6.70 5.40 -0.02
CA ALA A 26 -7.27 4.87 1.22
C ALA A 26 -8.70 5.41 1.48
N TRP A 27 -8.94 6.69 1.19
CA TRP A 27 -10.26 7.30 1.33
C TRP A 27 -11.31 6.66 0.42
N VAL A 28 -10.94 6.30 -0.81
CA VAL A 28 -11.84 5.58 -1.73
C VAL A 28 -12.32 4.27 -1.12
N ILE A 29 -11.46 3.51 -0.44
CA ILE A 29 -11.85 2.25 0.21
C ILE A 29 -12.82 2.49 1.37
N VAL A 30 -12.59 3.54 2.17
CA VAL A 30 -13.51 3.93 3.25
C VAL A 30 -14.88 4.30 2.70
N VAL A 31 -14.92 5.06 1.61
CA VAL A 31 -16.17 5.49 0.96
C VAL A 31 -16.91 4.29 0.34
N VAL A 32 -16.21 3.41 -0.38
CA VAL A 32 -16.80 2.19 -0.94
C VAL A 32 -17.35 1.30 0.16
N TYR A 33 -16.64 1.17 1.28
CA TYR A 33 -17.09 0.42 2.44
C TYR A 33 -18.36 1.02 3.06
N PHE A 34 -18.42 2.34 3.19
CA PHE A 34 -19.60 3.03 3.72
C PHE A 34 -20.82 2.90 2.80
N PHE A 35 -20.64 3.05 1.48
CA PHE A 35 -21.72 2.93 0.50
C PHE A 35 -22.21 1.48 0.31
N CYS A 36 -21.30 0.53 0.08
CA CYS A 36 -21.65 -0.90 -0.08
C CYS A 36 -22.17 -1.50 1.23
N GLY A 37 -21.60 -1.08 2.36
CA GLY A 37 -22.07 -1.44 3.69
C GLY A 37 -23.45 -0.86 4.01
N ALA A 38 -23.87 0.25 3.40
CA ALA A 38 -25.21 0.81 3.59
C ALA A 38 -26.28 0.15 2.71
N ASP A 39 -25.92 -0.34 1.52
CA ASP A 39 -26.85 -0.92 0.53
C ASP A 39 -27.07 -2.43 0.72
N THR A 40 -26.09 -3.15 1.28
CA THR A 40 -26.25 -4.56 1.57
C THR A 40 -27.11 -4.76 2.82
N LYS A 41 -28.13 -5.62 2.71
CA LYS A 41 -28.98 -6.13 3.82
C LYS A 41 -28.20 -6.85 4.94
N VAL A 42 -26.88 -6.64 5.07
CA VAL A 42 -26.01 -7.11 6.15
C VAL A 42 -26.35 -6.44 7.47
N TRP A 43 -26.83 -5.18 7.46
CA TRP A 43 -27.32 -4.52 8.68
C TRP A 43 -28.61 -5.13 9.24
N GLN A 44 -29.39 -5.82 8.41
CA GLN A 44 -30.79 -6.11 8.74
C GLN A 44 -31.03 -7.57 9.18
N HIS A 45 -30.05 -8.47 9.06
CA HIS A 45 -30.26 -9.89 9.41
C HIS A 45 -29.62 -10.36 10.72
N SER A 46 -28.96 -9.51 11.51
CA SER A 46 -28.34 -9.98 12.76
C SER A 46 -28.23 -8.89 13.82
N ASN A 47 -29.03 -9.00 14.87
CA ASN A 47 -28.96 -8.23 16.12
C ASN A 47 -27.66 -8.53 16.90
N ALA A 48 -26.49 -8.24 16.32
CA ALA A 48 -25.19 -8.49 16.95
C ALA A 48 -24.28 -7.25 16.84
N PRO A 49 -24.17 -6.41 17.90
CA PRO A 49 -23.21 -5.28 17.95
C PRO A 49 -21.74 -5.71 17.82
N PHE A 50 -21.46 -7.02 17.81
CA PHE A 50 -20.12 -7.60 17.64
C PHE A 50 -19.61 -7.59 16.20
N GLN A 51 -20.49 -7.67 15.18
CA GLN A 51 -20.03 -7.73 13.78
C GLN A 51 -19.55 -6.38 13.29
N ALA A 52 -20.25 -5.27 13.61
CA ALA A 52 -19.86 -3.92 13.19
C ALA A 52 -18.43 -3.53 13.61
N LYS A 53 -17.98 -3.95 14.82
CA LYS A 53 -16.61 -3.70 15.28
C LYS A 53 -15.56 -4.49 14.49
N THR A 54 -15.85 -5.74 14.15
CA THR A 54 -14.94 -6.60 13.36
C THR A 54 -14.83 -6.08 11.93
N PHE A 55 -15.95 -5.69 11.35
CA PHE A 55 -16.06 -5.05 10.04
C PHE A 55 -15.29 -3.71 9.95
N PHE A 56 -15.44 -2.85 10.95
CA PHE A 56 -14.68 -1.60 11.04
C PHE A 56 -13.16 -1.82 11.14
N LYS A 57 -12.74 -2.85 11.88
CA LYS A 57 -11.32 -3.26 11.94
C LYS A 57 -10.80 -3.68 10.57
N PHE A 58 -11.54 -4.51 9.83
CA PHE A 58 -11.15 -4.92 8.48
C PHE A 58 -11.06 -3.72 7.53
N MET A 59 -12.03 -2.80 7.56
CA MET A 59 -11.97 -1.57 6.76
C MET A 59 -10.69 -0.76 7.02
N ILE A 60 -10.35 -0.50 8.28
CA ILE A 60 -9.13 0.25 8.63
C ILE A 60 -7.88 -0.49 8.16
N LEU A 61 -7.85 -1.82 8.32
CA LEU A 61 -6.74 -2.65 7.84
C LEU A 61 -6.57 -2.58 6.32
N TYR A 62 -7.66 -2.72 5.55
CA TYR A 62 -7.63 -2.62 4.09
C TYR A 62 -7.28 -1.21 3.59
N ALA A 63 -7.83 -0.16 4.21
CA ALA A 63 -7.49 1.22 3.90
C ALA A 63 -6.01 1.51 4.21
N GLY A 64 -5.51 1.03 5.34
CA GLY A 64 -4.10 1.12 5.70
C GLY A 64 -3.19 0.35 4.75
N PHE A 65 -3.59 -0.85 4.34
CA PHE A 65 -2.85 -1.65 3.34
C PHE A 65 -2.75 -0.89 2.02
N ALA A 66 -3.87 -0.40 1.49
CA ALA A 66 -3.88 0.34 0.23
C ALA A 66 -3.10 1.65 0.32
N PHE A 67 -3.14 2.34 1.46
CA PHE A 67 -2.30 3.50 1.74
C PHE A 67 -0.81 3.15 1.58
N ILE A 68 -0.35 2.10 2.29
CA ILE A 68 1.05 1.69 2.28
C ILE A 68 1.50 1.25 0.88
N VAL A 69 0.71 0.39 0.22
CA VAL A 69 1.03 -0.09 -1.13
C VAL A 69 1.07 1.05 -2.13
N SER A 70 0.19 2.05 -2.00
CA SER A 70 0.21 3.24 -2.86
C SER A 70 1.46 4.09 -2.63
N ILE A 71 1.92 4.26 -1.39
CA ILE A 71 3.21 4.92 -1.11
C ILE A 71 4.35 4.14 -1.76
N ILE A 72 4.41 2.82 -1.58
CA ILE A 72 5.46 1.98 -2.16
C ILE A 72 5.47 2.12 -3.68
N ARG A 73 4.30 2.11 -4.32
CA ARG A 73 4.15 2.27 -5.76
C ARG A 73 4.71 3.62 -6.24
N GLU A 74 4.30 4.72 -5.62
CA GLU A 74 4.78 6.05 -6.03
C GLU A 74 6.30 6.18 -5.82
N VAL A 75 6.86 5.64 -4.73
CA VAL A 75 8.32 5.69 -4.50
C VAL A 75 9.09 4.78 -5.47
N VAL A 76 8.57 3.60 -5.81
CA VAL A 76 9.17 2.72 -6.84
C VAL A 76 9.11 3.39 -8.20
N LYS A 77 8.02 4.10 -8.51
CA LYS A 77 7.89 4.88 -9.75
C LYS A 77 8.88 6.06 -9.78
N ASP A 78 9.06 6.77 -8.67
CA ASP A 78 10.07 7.84 -8.54
C ASP A 78 11.51 7.31 -8.77
N LEU A 79 11.78 6.04 -8.41
CA LEU A 79 13.05 5.34 -8.69
C LEU A 79 13.20 4.92 -10.15
N GLU A 80 12.10 4.52 -10.79
CA GLU A 80 12.02 4.18 -12.21
C GLU A 80 12.25 5.41 -13.11
N ASP A 81 11.59 6.52 -12.78
CA ASP A 81 11.62 7.77 -13.55
C ASP A 81 12.88 8.63 -13.26
N MET A 82 13.75 8.19 -12.35
CA MET A 82 14.93 8.94 -11.89
C MET A 82 15.86 9.41 -13.01
N GLU A 83 16.12 8.59 -14.03
CA GLU A 83 16.98 8.98 -15.17
C GLU A 83 16.35 10.06 -16.05
N GLY A 84 15.01 10.01 -16.22
CA GLY A 84 14.27 11.04 -16.95
C GLY A 84 14.25 12.35 -16.15
N ASP A 85 13.91 12.25 -14.88
CA ASP A 85 13.84 13.39 -13.96
C ASP A 85 15.18 14.09 -13.75
N ALA A 86 16.29 13.35 -13.77
CA ALA A 86 17.63 13.92 -13.73
C ALA A 86 17.93 14.81 -14.94
N ARG A 87 17.40 14.49 -16.12
CA ARG A 87 17.57 15.35 -17.32
C ARG A 87 16.70 16.60 -17.27
N TYR A 88 15.53 16.54 -16.64
CA TYR A 88 14.61 17.66 -16.50
C TYR A 88 14.84 18.51 -15.23
N HIS A 89 15.92 18.26 -14.47
CA HIS A 89 16.23 18.94 -13.21
C HIS A 89 15.10 18.81 -12.15
N CYS A 90 14.31 17.76 -12.25
CA CYS A 90 13.30 17.43 -11.25
C CYS A 90 13.99 17.02 -9.95
N ARG A 91 13.47 17.50 -8.82
CA ARG A 91 13.90 17.03 -7.49
C ARG A 91 12.97 15.89 -7.10
N THR A 92 13.33 14.64 -7.42
CA THR A 92 12.63 13.44 -6.91
C THR A 92 13.28 12.84 -5.67
N MET A 93 12.56 11.96 -4.96
CA MET A 93 13.02 11.37 -3.69
C MET A 93 14.42 10.74 -3.82
N PRO A 94 14.71 9.92 -4.85
CA PRO A 94 16.06 9.37 -5.04
C PRO A 94 17.09 10.42 -5.47
N ILE A 95 16.70 11.49 -6.14
CA ILE A 95 17.61 12.59 -6.53
C ILE A 95 17.94 13.49 -5.33
N ALA A 96 16.99 13.70 -4.41
CA ALA A 96 17.14 14.59 -3.27
C ALA A 96 17.79 13.93 -2.04
N TRP A 97 17.51 12.65 -1.79
CA TRP A 97 18.00 11.89 -0.62
C TRP A 97 19.03 10.82 -0.97
N GLY A 98 19.22 10.55 -2.26
CA GLY A 98 20.02 9.44 -2.76
C GLY A 98 19.22 8.14 -2.85
N VAL A 99 19.54 7.36 -3.89
CA VAL A 99 19.03 6.00 -4.11
C VAL A 99 19.05 5.09 -2.87
N PRO A 100 20.15 5.03 -2.07
CA PRO A 100 20.17 4.12 -0.91
C PRO A 100 19.14 4.52 0.16
N SER A 101 18.95 5.82 0.42
CA SER A 101 17.98 6.31 1.40
C SER A 101 16.54 5.99 0.97
N THR A 102 16.23 6.18 -0.32
CA THR A 102 14.91 5.86 -0.89
C THR A 102 14.63 4.35 -0.84
N LYS A 103 15.62 3.50 -1.11
CA LYS A 103 15.50 2.04 -0.95
C LYS A 103 15.19 1.63 0.47
N VAL A 104 15.89 2.19 1.46
CA VAL A 104 15.64 1.89 2.88
C VAL A 104 14.23 2.31 3.27
N PHE A 105 13.78 3.50 2.85
CA PHE A 105 12.41 3.96 3.10
C PHE A 105 11.38 2.99 2.53
N THR A 106 11.51 2.61 1.25
CA THR A 106 10.60 1.65 0.61
C THR A 106 10.64 0.28 1.29
N ALA A 107 11.83 -0.21 1.67
CA ALA A 107 11.99 -1.49 2.36
C ALA A 107 11.29 -1.49 3.73
N VAL A 108 11.41 -0.41 4.51
CA VAL A 108 10.73 -0.28 5.81
C VAL A 108 9.21 -0.36 5.62
N TRP A 109 8.64 0.41 4.68
CA TRP A 109 7.20 0.36 4.42
C TRP A 109 6.73 -1.00 3.91
N LEU A 110 7.56 -1.69 3.13
CA LEU A 110 7.26 -3.02 2.62
C LEU A 110 7.27 -4.06 3.75
N VAL A 111 8.22 -4.00 4.69
CA VAL A 111 8.21 -4.83 5.91
C VAL A 111 6.99 -4.55 6.77
N VAL A 112 6.62 -3.28 6.97
CA VAL A 112 5.40 -2.90 7.70
C VAL A 112 4.15 -3.47 7.01
N CYS A 113 4.10 -3.43 5.68
CA CYS A 113 3.01 -4.01 4.88
C CYS A 113 2.92 -5.54 5.03
N ILE A 114 4.05 -6.24 4.94
CA ILE A 114 4.09 -7.69 5.12
C ILE A 114 3.68 -8.05 6.56
N GLY A 115 4.19 -7.32 7.55
CA GLY A 115 3.87 -7.54 8.96
C GLY A 115 2.38 -7.34 9.26
N SER A 116 1.78 -6.29 8.71
CA SER A 116 0.34 -6.04 8.88
C SER A 116 -0.52 -7.13 8.23
N LEU A 117 -0.15 -7.59 7.02
CA LEU A 117 -0.81 -8.73 6.38
C LEU A 117 -0.69 -10.00 7.21
N LEU A 118 0.51 -10.35 7.70
CA LEU A 118 0.70 -11.54 8.52
C LEU A 118 -0.21 -11.56 9.75
N VAL A 119 -0.36 -10.42 10.43
CA VAL A 119 -1.30 -10.30 11.56
C VAL A 119 -2.73 -10.61 11.13
N VAL A 120 -3.19 -10.06 10.00
CA VAL A 120 -4.52 -10.35 9.45
C VAL A 120 -4.68 -11.83 9.10
N GLN A 121 -3.66 -12.44 8.49
CA GLN A 121 -3.67 -13.87 8.19
C GLN A 121 -3.81 -14.73 9.46
N LEU A 122 -3.14 -14.37 10.56
CA LEU A 122 -3.27 -15.10 11.83
C LEU A 122 -4.70 -15.03 12.38
N TYR A 123 -5.37 -13.88 12.28
CA TYR A 123 -6.78 -13.74 12.66
C TYR A 123 -7.72 -14.53 11.73
N ALA A 124 -7.47 -14.52 10.43
CA ALA A 124 -8.27 -15.26 9.44
C ALA A 124 -8.11 -16.79 9.58
N TRP A 125 -6.90 -17.23 9.95
CA TRP A 125 -6.60 -18.64 10.24
C TRP A 125 -7.39 -19.15 11.45
N GLN A 126 -7.46 -18.36 12.53
CA GLN A 126 -8.28 -18.71 13.70
C GLN A 126 -9.78 -18.77 13.39
N SER A 127 -10.25 -17.99 12.42
CA SER A 127 -11.65 -18.00 11.98
C SER A 127 -12.01 -19.20 11.09
N GLY A 128 -11.04 -20.00 10.67
CA GLY A 128 -11.28 -21.19 9.83
C GLY A 128 -11.33 -20.92 8.31
N TRP A 129 -10.85 -19.76 7.83
CA TRP A 129 -10.92 -19.35 6.42
C TRP A 129 -9.63 -19.69 5.67
N TRP A 130 -9.24 -20.97 5.70
CA TRP A 130 -7.93 -21.47 5.23
C TRP A 130 -7.66 -21.20 3.74
N MET A 131 -8.68 -21.26 2.89
CA MET A 131 -8.54 -21.03 1.44
C MET A 131 -8.20 -19.57 1.11
N VAL A 132 -8.87 -18.61 1.76
CA VAL A 132 -8.61 -17.17 1.57
C VAL A 132 -7.23 -16.79 2.11
N VAL A 133 -6.83 -17.40 3.24
CA VAL A 133 -5.49 -17.24 3.80
C VAL A 133 -4.43 -17.76 2.83
N ALA A 134 -4.58 -18.99 2.31
CA ALA A 134 -3.63 -19.59 1.39
C ALA A 134 -3.49 -18.77 0.09
N TYR A 135 -4.61 -18.32 -0.48
CA TYR A 135 -4.61 -17.45 -1.67
C TYR A 135 -3.87 -16.14 -1.42
N SER A 136 -4.17 -15.46 -0.30
CA SER A 136 -3.56 -14.18 0.04
C SER A 136 -2.06 -14.30 0.34
N VAL A 137 -1.62 -15.41 0.95
CA VAL A 137 -0.19 -15.66 1.18
C VAL A 137 0.54 -15.84 -0.16
N LEU A 138 0.00 -16.67 -1.06
CA LEU A 138 0.63 -17.00 -2.33
C LEU A 138 0.64 -15.83 -3.33
N LEU A 139 -0.44 -15.06 -3.41
CA LEU A 139 -0.59 -14.01 -4.44
C LEU A 139 -0.27 -12.59 -3.96
N ILE A 140 -0.17 -12.35 -2.65
CA ILE A 140 0.13 -11.01 -2.12
C ILE A 140 1.45 -11.03 -1.34
N ILE A 141 1.59 -11.90 -0.33
CA ILE A 141 2.78 -11.91 0.53
C ILE A 141 4.03 -12.38 -0.23
N LEU A 142 3.92 -13.47 -0.98
CA LEU A 142 5.04 -14.01 -1.75
C LEU A 142 5.60 -12.99 -2.76
N PRO A 143 4.78 -12.33 -3.61
CA PRO A 143 5.29 -11.28 -4.50
C PRO A 143 5.82 -10.06 -3.74
N LEU A 144 5.25 -9.66 -2.59
CA LEU A 144 5.82 -8.61 -1.74
C LEU A 144 7.24 -8.96 -1.27
N VAL A 145 7.47 -10.19 -0.81
CA VAL A 145 8.81 -10.65 -0.39
C VAL A 145 9.78 -10.67 -1.57
N ILE A 146 9.34 -11.07 -2.76
CA ILE A 146 10.14 -11.00 -3.99
C ILE A 146 10.50 -9.54 -4.33
N ILE A 147 9.55 -8.61 -4.24
CA ILE A 147 9.78 -7.18 -4.47
C ILE A 147 10.85 -6.67 -3.49
N LEU A 148 10.79 -7.03 -2.22
CA LEU A 148 11.77 -6.62 -1.21
C LEU A 148 13.20 -7.11 -1.54
N ASN A 149 13.33 -8.39 -1.91
CA ASN A 149 14.62 -8.97 -2.29
C ASN A 149 15.17 -8.36 -3.59
N LYS A 150 14.30 -8.12 -4.58
CA LYS A 150 14.68 -7.46 -5.84
C LYS A 150 15.03 -5.99 -5.61
N LEU A 151 14.31 -5.26 -4.76
CA LEU A 151 14.58 -3.85 -4.44
C LEU A 151 15.99 -3.66 -3.86
N HIS A 152 16.42 -4.58 -2.99
CA HIS A 152 17.75 -4.52 -2.39
C HIS A 152 18.86 -4.72 -3.43
N LYS A 153 18.64 -5.61 -4.40
CA LYS A 153 19.60 -5.92 -5.48
C LYS A 153 19.52 -4.97 -6.68
N ALA A 154 18.38 -4.31 -6.89
CA ALA A 154 18.12 -3.45 -8.03
C ALA A 154 19.11 -2.30 -8.08
N ALA A 155 19.81 -2.14 -9.19
CA ALA A 155 20.71 -1.00 -9.40
C ALA A 155 20.41 -0.25 -10.69
N LEU A 156 19.71 -0.90 -11.62
CA LEU A 156 19.41 -0.40 -12.95
C LEU A 156 17.95 0.09 -13.06
N PRO A 157 17.65 1.06 -13.95
CA PRO A 157 16.29 1.53 -14.22
C PRO A 157 15.34 0.39 -14.61
N ALA A 158 15.84 -0.57 -15.39
CA ALA A 158 15.09 -1.73 -15.84
C ALA A 158 14.61 -2.62 -14.66
N ASP A 159 15.39 -2.70 -13.58
CA ASP A 159 14.99 -3.43 -12.38
C ASP A 159 13.81 -2.75 -11.69
N TYR A 160 13.82 -1.41 -11.62
CA TYR A 160 12.73 -0.63 -11.02
C TYR A 160 11.45 -0.73 -11.85
N HIS A 161 11.55 -0.78 -13.19
CA HIS A 161 10.40 -0.99 -14.06
C HIS A 161 9.74 -2.37 -13.82
N LEU A 162 10.55 -3.42 -13.65
CA LEU A 162 10.05 -4.74 -13.26
C LEU A 162 9.37 -4.70 -11.89
N LEU A 163 9.98 -4.05 -10.88
CA LEU A 163 9.38 -3.87 -9.56
C LEU A 163 8.02 -3.16 -9.64
N SER A 164 7.92 -2.09 -10.42
CA SER A 164 6.69 -1.32 -10.65
C SER A 164 5.57 -2.21 -11.18
N SER A 165 5.88 -3.10 -12.12
CA SER A 165 4.93 -4.12 -12.61
C SER A 165 4.51 -5.12 -11.54
N TYR A 166 5.45 -5.61 -10.70
CA TYR A 166 5.09 -6.49 -9.59
C TYR A 166 4.19 -5.80 -8.56
N VAL A 167 4.44 -4.52 -8.24
CA VAL A 167 3.57 -3.74 -7.34
C VAL A 167 2.16 -3.59 -7.94
N LYS A 168 2.04 -3.35 -9.25
CA LYS A 168 0.73 -3.34 -9.94
C LYS A 168 0.01 -4.68 -9.84
N PHE A 169 0.74 -5.78 -10.00
CA PHE A 169 0.19 -7.12 -9.84
C PHE A 169 -0.32 -7.36 -8.40
N VAL A 170 0.45 -6.95 -7.39
CA VAL A 170 0.05 -7.05 -5.97
C VAL A 170 -1.21 -6.24 -5.69
N MET A 171 -1.33 -5.02 -6.24
CA MET A 171 -2.56 -4.21 -6.11
C MET A 171 -3.76 -4.92 -6.73
N LEU A 172 -3.61 -5.47 -7.93
CA LEU A 172 -4.68 -6.19 -8.62
C LEU A 172 -5.09 -7.44 -7.84
N ALA A 173 -4.14 -8.22 -7.34
CA ALA A 173 -4.39 -9.39 -6.50
C ALA A 173 -5.11 -9.02 -5.19
N GLY A 174 -4.74 -7.89 -4.57
CA GLY A 174 -5.40 -7.38 -3.37
C GLY A 174 -6.84 -6.89 -3.61
N ILE A 175 -7.15 -6.37 -4.79
CA ILE A 175 -8.54 -6.04 -5.17
C ILE A 175 -9.31 -7.33 -5.46
N LEU A 176 -8.71 -8.29 -6.17
CA LEU A 176 -9.34 -9.59 -6.47
C LEU A 176 -9.66 -10.38 -5.20
N SER A 177 -8.87 -10.25 -4.14
CA SER A 177 -9.15 -10.92 -2.87
C SER A 177 -10.45 -10.45 -2.21
N MET A 178 -10.92 -9.22 -2.49
CA MET A 178 -12.23 -8.75 -2.01
C MET A 178 -13.39 -9.52 -2.66
N LEU A 179 -13.27 -9.93 -3.93
CA LEU A 179 -14.31 -10.71 -4.60
C LEU A 179 -14.47 -12.10 -3.99
N PHE A 180 -13.37 -12.71 -3.53
CA PHE A 180 -13.40 -13.99 -2.82
C PHE A 180 -14.06 -13.91 -1.43
N PHE A 181 -14.24 -12.72 -0.88
CA PHE A 181 -14.92 -12.52 0.41
C PHE A 181 -16.43 -12.31 0.24
N ILE A 182 -16.89 -12.04 -0.99
CA ILE A 182 -18.31 -11.86 -1.33
C ILE A 182 -19.01 -13.19 -1.63
N PHE A 183 -18.26 -14.20 -2.08
CA PHE A 183 -18.74 -15.56 -2.35
C PHE A 183 -18.47 -16.50 -1.18
#